data_AF-A0AAF3EXB1-F1
#
_entry.id   AF-A0AAF3EXB1-F1
#
_cell.length_a   1.000
_cell.length_b   1.000
_cell.length_c   1.000
_cell.angle_alpha   90.00
_cell.angle_beta   90.00
_cell.angle_gamma   90.00
#
_symmetry.space_group_name_H-M   'P 1'
#
loop_
_entity.id
_entity.type
_entity.pdbx_description
1 polymer ?
#
loop_
_entity_poly.entity_id
_entity_poly.type
_entity_poly.pdbx_seq_one_letter_code
_entity_poly.pdbx_strand_id
1 'polypeptide(L)'
;MIDVDMVMASLENAIASTGGFCVGRSYVVGHQRLSGLGYCFSASLPPLLATAASEAIKIIDEQPERVNRVRENATKVHKALEKIFSGTLFALVGAEISPLKHLQWKGKKEQAEEVLDQLVDKLFDNHSILVTRARYLVKEECFPVESSIKVMVQSELTDEEMDRFVNAVSDIVQNL
;
A
#
# COMPACT_ATOMS: atom_id res chain seq x y z
N MET A 1 10.51 -22.69 10.34
CA MET A 1 9.97 -22.39 8.99
C MET A 1 8.46 -22.48 9.14
N ILE A 2 7.72 -21.44 8.78
CA ILE A 2 6.24 -21.46 8.92
C ILE A 2 5.72 -22.48 7.90
N ASP A 3 4.93 -23.45 8.36
CA ASP A 3 4.30 -24.45 7.50
C ASP A 3 3.08 -23.81 6.84
N VAL A 4 3.15 -23.54 5.53
CA VAL A 4 2.13 -22.81 4.77
C VAL A 4 1.63 -23.71 3.64
N ASP A 5 0.35 -24.10 3.71
CA ASP A 5 -0.27 -24.99 2.71
C ASP A 5 -0.49 -24.31 1.35
N MET A 6 -0.81 -23.00 1.38
CA MET A 6 -1.12 -22.20 0.20
C MET A 6 -0.65 -20.76 0.37
N VAL A 7 -0.09 -20.19 -0.70
CA VAL A 7 0.23 -18.77 -0.83
C VAL A 7 -0.65 -18.19 -1.93
N MET A 8 -1.33 -17.09 -1.63
CA MET A 8 -2.15 -16.35 -2.58
C MET A 8 -1.63 -14.92 -2.68
N ALA A 9 -1.61 -14.36 -3.89
CA ALA A 9 -1.18 -12.99 -4.10
C ALA A 9 -1.91 -12.35 -5.29
N SER A 10 -2.08 -11.03 -5.20
CA SER A 10 -2.59 -10.18 -6.28
C SER A 10 -1.44 -9.74 -7.19
N LEU A 11 -1.71 -9.66 -8.49
CA LEU A 11 -0.81 -9.14 -9.52
C LEU A 11 -1.01 -7.62 -9.75
N GLU A 12 -1.96 -6.99 -9.06
CA GLU A 12 -2.39 -5.61 -9.33
C GLU A 12 -1.48 -4.54 -8.72
N ASN A 13 -0.70 -4.91 -7.71
CA ASN A 13 0.12 -3.96 -6.97
C ASN A 13 1.55 -3.93 -7.53
N ALA A 14 2.48 -4.61 -6.86
CA ALA A 14 3.89 -4.59 -7.23
C ALA A 14 4.21 -5.18 -8.61
N ILE A 15 3.28 -5.95 -9.20
CA ILE A 15 3.46 -6.64 -10.49
C ILE A 15 2.87 -5.83 -11.67
N ALA A 16 2.12 -4.75 -11.38
CA ALA A 16 1.55 -3.84 -12.38
C ALA A 16 0.76 -4.55 -13.51
N SER A 17 0.03 -5.62 -13.16
CA SER A 17 -0.87 -6.35 -14.07
C SER A 17 -2.26 -6.46 -13.43
N THR A 18 -3.07 -7.48 -13.78
CA THR A 18 -4.36 -7.73 -13.11
C THR A 18 -4.55 -9.19 -12.75
N GLY A 19 -5.46 -9.45 -11.81
CA GLY A 19 -5.76 -10.80 -11.32
C GLY A 19 -4.85 -11.23 -10.18
N GLY A 20 -4.70 -12.54 -10.00
CA GLY A 20 -3.95 -13.13 -8.89
C GLY A 20 -3.56 -14.57 -9.15
N PHE A 21 -2.74 -15.12 -8.27
CA PHE A 21 -2.30 -16.50 -8.34
C PHE A 21 -2.38 -17.19 -6.97
N CYS A 22 -2.48 -18.51 -7.01
CA CYS A 22 -2.40 -19.39 -5.83
C CYS A 22 -1.31 -20.43 -6.08
N VAL A 23 -0.38 -20.56 -5.13
CA VAL A 23 0.68 -21.57 -5.10
C VAL A 23 0.41 -22.52 -3.95
N GLY A 24 0.56 -23.82 -4.19
CA GLY A 24 0.40 -24.86 -3.19
C GLY A 24 0.78 -26.22 -3.78
N ARG A 25 0.49 -27.29 -3.04
CA ARG A 25 0.69 -28.65 -3.53
C ARG A 25 -0.16 -28.89 -4.78
N SER A 26 0.34 -29.71 -5.71
CA SER A 26 -0.30 -29.94 -7.02
C SER A 26 -1.75 -30.38 -6.92
N TYR A 27 -2.10 -31.24 -5.95
CA TYR A 27 -3.49 -31.68 -5.74
C TYR A 27 -4.40 -30.56 -5.23
N VAL A 28 -3.88 -29.60 -4.47
CA VAL A 28 -4.62 -28.43 -3.98
C VAL A 28 -4.94 -27.49 -5.15
N VAL A 29 -3.92 -27.15 -5.94
CA VAL A 29 -4.10 -26.31 -7.15
C VAL A 29 -4.99 -27.03 -8.18
N GLY A 30 -4.80 -28.33 -8.36
CA GLY A 30 -5.62 -29.16 -9.24
C GLY A 30 -7.09 -29.15 -8.85
N HIS A 31 -7.40 -29.30 -7.56
CA HIS A 31 -8.77 -29.21 -7.05
C HIS A 31 -9.39 -27.82 -7.32
N GLN A 32 -8.66 -26.73 -7.03
CA GLN A 32 -9.14 -25.37 -7.30
C GLN A 32 -9.41 -25.13 -8.79
N ARG A 33 -8.55 -25.63 -9.69
CA ARG A 33 -8.73 -25.48 -11.14
C ARG A 33 -9.92 -26.28 -11.69
N LEU A 34 -10.26 -27.41 -11.08
CA LEU A 34 -11.36 -28.28 -11.53
C LEU A 34 -12.70 -27.94 -10.89
N SER A 35 -12.69 -27.38 -9.68
CA SER A 35 -13.90 -27.18 -8.86
C SER A 35 -14.16 -25.73 -8.47
N GLY A 36 -13.20 -24.82 -8.69
CA GLY A 36 -13.36 -23.40 -8.37
C GLY A 36 -14.27 -22.69 -9.35
N LEU A 37 -15.47 -22.29 -8.92
CA LEU A 37 -16.46 -21.61 -9.75
C LEU A 37 -15.89 -20.37 -10.47
N GLY A 38 -15.14 -19.54 -9.74
CA GLY A 38 -14.52 -18.34 -10.29
C GLY A 38 -13.40 -18.63 -11.31
N TYR A 39 -12.79 -19.81 -11.26
CA TYR A 39 -11.78 -20.23 -12.25
C TYR A 39 -12.43 -20.85 -13.48
N CYS A 40 -13.43 -21.72 -13.30
CA CYS A 40 -14.09 -22.45 -14.39
C CYS A 40 -15.03 -21.57 -15.23
N PHE A 41 -15.69 -20.58 -14.61
CA PHE A 41 -16.75 -19.78 -15.24
C PHE A 41 -16.36 -18.30 -15.41
N SER A 42 -15.07 -18.00 -15.48
CA SER A 42 -14.53 -16.67 -15.78
C SER A 42 -13.61 -16.70 -16.99
N ALA A 43 -13.49 -15.58 -17.69
CA ALA A 43 -12.53 -15.44 -18.79
C ALA A 43 -11.10 -15.45 -18.26
N SER A 44 -10.18 -16.03 -19.02
CA SER A 44 -8.75 -16.02 -18.69
C SER A 44 -8.16 -14.61 -18.79
N LEU A 45 -7.07 -14.37 -18.04
CA LEU A 45 -6.29 -13.13 -18.14
C LEU A 45 -5.84 -12.89 -19.60
N PRO A 46 -6.01 -11.68 -20.16
CA PRO A 46 -5.52 -11.35 -21.51
C PRO A 46 -4.02 -11.67 -21.68
N PRO A 47 -3.59 -12.21 -22.83
CA PRO A 47 -2.19 -12.61 -23.04
C PRO A 47 -1.16 -11.51 -22.77
N LEU A 48 -1.49 -10.26 -23.14
CA LEU A 48 -0.63 -9.10 -22.85
C LEU A 48 -0.35 -8.94 -21.35
N LEU A 49 -1.38 -9.03 -20.51
CA LEU A 49 -1.28 -8.87 -19.07
C LEU A 49 -0.59 -10.06 -18.41
N ALA A 50 -0.80 -11.26 -18.93
CA ALA A 50 -0.08 -12.46 -18.50
C ALA A 50 1.42 -12.35 -18.77
N THR A 51 1.80 -11.88 -19.96
CA THR A 51 3.23 -11.64 -20.30
C THR A 51 3.82 -10.54 -19.43
N ALA A 52 3.11 -9.41 -19.24
CA ALA A 52 3.58 -8.34 -18.37
C ALA A 52 3.83 -8.81 -16.93
N ALA A 53 2.91 -9.63 -16.38
CA ALA A 53 3.07 -10.21 -15.06
C ALA A 53 4.28 -11.16 -14.99
N SER A 54 4.47 -12.01 -16.01
CA SER A 54 5.62 -12.92 -16.09
C SER A 54 6.95 -12.17 -16.14
N GLU A 55 7.05 -11.11 -16.95
CA GLU A 55 8.26 -10.29 -17.03
C GLU A 55 8.51 -9.50 -15.74
N ALA A 56 7.47 -8.96 -15.11
CA ALA A 56 7.62 -8.27 -13.82
C ALA A 56 8.13 -9.21 -12.71
N ILE A 57 7.63 -10.45 -12.63
CA ILE A 57 8.16 -11.46 -11.70
C ILE A 57 9.62 -11.78 -12.01
N LYS A 58 9.96 -11.96 -13.29
CA LYS A 58 11.33 -12.22 -13.73
C LYS A 58 12.28 -11.07 -13.37
N ILE A 59 11.86 -9.82 -13.55
CA ILE A 59 12.64 -8.64 -13.14
C ILE A 59 12.89 -8.64 -11.63
N ILE A 60 11.88 -9.01 -10.81
CA ILE A 60 12.06 -9.07 -9.35
C ILE A 60 13.07 -10.17 -8.96
N ASP A 61 13.07 -11.31 -9.66
CA ASP A 61 14.01 -12.41 -9.44
C ASP A 61 15.44 -12.03 -9.87
N GLU A 62 15.59 -11.34 -11.00
CA GLU A 62 16.87 -10.87 -11.53
C GLU A 62 17.44 -9.65 -10.77
N GLN A 63 16.58 -8.84 -10.15
CA GLN A 63 16.93 -7.58 -9.47
C GLN A 63 16.39 -7.53 -8.02
N PRO A 64 16.82 -8.46 -7.14
CA PRO A 64 16.32 -8.55 -5.77
C PRO A 64 16.63 -7.29 -4.92
N GLU A 65 17.63 -6.49 -5.30
CA GLU A 65 17.95 -5.22 -4.67
C GLU A 65 16.80 -4.21 -4.74
N ARG A 66 15.87 -4.32 -5.71
CA ARG A 66 14.65 -3.50 -5.75
C ARG A 66 13.80 -3.67 -4.50
N VAL A 67 13.69 -4.90 -4.01
CA VAL A 67 12.93 -5.24 -2.80
C VAL A 67 13.61 -4.68 -1.56
N ASN A 68 14.95 -4.69 -1.52
CA ASN A 68 15.70 -4.07 -0.43
C ASN A 68 15.55 -2.54 -0.46
N ARG A 69 15.66 -1.93 -1.63
CA ARG A 69 15.52 -0.48 -1.82
C ARG A 69 14.15 0.03 -1.37
N VAL A 70 13.05 -0.64 -1.74
CA VAL A 70 11.72 -0.23 -1.28
C VAL A 70 11.56 -0.36 0.24
N ARG A 71 12.17 -1.37 0.87
CA ARG A 71 12.18 -1.50 2.34
C ARG A 71 12.98 -0.39 3.01
N GLU A 72 14.15 -0.05 2.46
CA GLU A 72 14.99 1.05 2.95
C GLU A 72 14.27 2.39 2.82
N ASN A 73 13.68 2.67 1.66
CA ASN A 73 12.86 3.87 1.43
C ASN A 73 11.68 3.91 2.40
N ALA A 74 10.96 2.80 2.58
CA ALA A 74 9.83 2.70 3.49
C ALA A 74 10.24 2.97 4.95
N THR A 75 11.40 2.46 5.38
CA THR A 75 11.97 2.72 6.70
C THR A 75 12.36 4.19 6.87
N LYS A 76 13.02 4.80 5.87
CA LYS A 76 13.40 6.23 5.90
C LYS A 76 12.17 7.12 6.08
N VAL A 77 11.16 6.96 5.22
CA VAL A 77 9.91 7.73 5.27
C VAL A 77 9.17 7.47 6.58
N HIS A 78 9.13 6.22 7.06
CA HIS A 78 8.48 5.90 8.33
C HIS A 78 9.07 6.67 9.51
N LYS A 79 10.40 6.62 9.67
CA LYS A 79 11.10 7.31 10.77
C LYS A 79 10.94 8.81 10.69
N ALA A 80 10.98 9.37 9.47
CA ALA A 80 10.81 10.80 9.27
C ALA A 80 9.40 11.27 9.66
N LEU A 81 8.36 10.57 9.21
CA LEU A 81 6.97 10.88 9.55
C LEU A 81 6.68 10.66 11.04
N GLU A 82 7.19 9.59 11.65
CA GLU A 82 7.04 9.33 13.08
C GLU A 82 7.63 10.47 13.92
N LYS A 83 8.79 11.00 13.52
CA LYS A 83 9.39 12.16 14.17
C LYS A 83 8.53 13.42 14.02
N ILE A 84 7.97 13.69 12.84
CA ILE A 84 7.10 14.85 12.58
C ILE A 84 5.82 14.77 13.39
N PHE A 85 5.24 13.58 13.55
CA PHE A 85 4.01 13.38 14.31
C PHE A 85 4.23 13.40 15.82
N SER A 86 5.47 13.37 16.29
CA SER A 86 5.79 13.51 17.71
C SER A 86 5.30 14.87 18.23
N GLY A 87 4.31 14.85 19.12
CA GLY A 87 3.72 16.05 19.71
C GLY A 87 2.57 16.66 18.92
N THR A 88 2.12 16.02 17.84
CA THR A 88 0.91 16.42 17.08
C THR A 88 -0.24 15.46 17.36
N LEU A 89 -1.43 15.78 16.84
CA LEU A 89 -2.59 14.90 16.89
C LEU A 89 -2.65 13.89 15.74
N PHE A 90 -1.56 13.75 14.97
CA PHE A 90 -1.42 12.73 13.95
C PHE A 90 -0.64 11.53 14.46
N ALA A 91 -0.88 10.37 13.86
CA ALA A 91 -0.12 9.16 14.14
C ALA A 91 0.13 8.38 12.86
N LEU A 92 1.26 7.67 12.84
CA LEU A 92 1.62 6.78 11.76
C LEU A 92 1.26 5.34 12.16
N VAL A 93 0.56 4.63 11.28
CA VAL A 93 0.22 3.22 11.45
C VAL A 93 0.79 2.40 10.31
N GLY A 94 1.40 1.26 10.66
CA GLY A 94 2.03 0.33 9.74
C GLY A 94 3.42 -0.09 10.24
N ALA A 95 3.90 -1.24 9.78
CA ALA A 95 5.25 -1.68 10.13
C ALA A 95 6.31 -0.77 9.47
N GLU A 96 7.46 -0.59 10.13
CA GLU A 96 8.57 0.25 9.65
C GLU A 96 9.02 -0.16 8.23
N ILE A 97 9.14 -1.46 7.98
CA ILE A 97 9.57 -2.01 6.68
C ILE A 97 8.46 -2.05 5.62
N SER A 98 7.20 -1.84 6.00
CA SER A 98 6.05 -1.91 5.07
C SER A 98 6.04 -0.70 4.15
N PRO A 99 5.96 -0.85 2.82
CA PRO A 99 5.85 0.28 1.90
C PRO A 99 4.52 1.04 2.02
N LEU A 100 3.48 0.40 2.57
CA LEU A 100 2.20 1.02 2.87
C LEU A 100 2.20 1.62 4.27
N LYS A 101 1.91 2.92 4.34
CA LYS A 101 1.77 3.70 5.58
C LYS A 101 0.37 4.31 5.66
N HIS A 102 -0.19 4.34 6.87
CA HIS A 102 -1.44 5.01 7.17
C HIS A 102 -1.19 6.22 8.06
N LEU A 103 -1.58 7.40 7.60
CA LEU A 103 -1.54 8.63 8.39
C LEU A 103 -2.91 8.81 9.02
N GLN A 104 -2.99 8.73 10.34
CA GLN A 104 -4.24 8.75 11.10
C GLN A 104 -4.35 10.02 11.95
N TRP A 105 -5.57 10.51 12.10
CA TRP A 105 -5.91 11.50 13.12
C TRP A 105 -6.22 10.82 14.45
N LYS A 106 -5.64 11.32 15.55
CA LYS A 106 -5.82 10.82 16.93
C LYS A 106 -6.60 11.78 17.83
N GLY A 107 -7.06 12.92 17.31
CA GLY A 107 -7.97 13.81 18.02
C GLY A 107 -9.41 13.26 18.07
N LYS A 108 -10.40 14.16 18.13
CA LYS A 108 -11.81 13.79 18.15
C LYS A 108 -12.21 13.09 16.84
N LYS A 109 -12.89 11.94 16.94
CA LYS A 109 -13.25 11.10 15.78
C LYS A 109 -14.16 11.83 14.80
N GLU A 110 -15.05 12.69 15.31
CA GLU A 110 -15.99 13.47 14.52
C GLU A 110 -15.29 14.46 13.58
N GLN A 111 -14.06 14.88 13.92
CA GLN A 111 -13.23 15.79 13.14
C GLN A 111 -12.28 15.06 12.19
N ALA A 112 -12.13 13.74 12.33
CA ALA A 112 -11.10 12.99 11.61
C ALA A 112 -11.25 13.11 10.09
N GLU A 113 -12.48 13.05 9.57
CA GLU A 113 -12.70 13.18 8.13
C GLU A 113 -12.33 14.55 7.59
N GLU A 114 -12.79 15.60 8.28
CA GLU A 114 -12.54 16.99 7.89
C GLU A 114 -11.04 17.33 7.94
N VAL A 115 -10.35 16.97 9.01
CA VAL A 115 -8.91 17.24 9.14
C VAL A 115 -8.09 16.48 8.10
N LEU A 116 -8.47 15.22 7.81
CA LEU A 116 -7.79 14.45 6.77
C LEU A 116 -8.08 14.98 5.37
N ASP A 117 -9.28 15.48 5.07
CA ASP A 117 -9.58 16.18 3.81
C ASP A 117 -8.74 17.46 3.70
N GLN A 118 -8.67 18.26 4.76
CA GLN A 118 -7.83 19.47 4.77
C GLN A 118 -6.34 19.17 4.54
N LEU A 119 -5.85 18.04 5.04
CA LEU A 119 -4.47 17.61 4.78
C LEU A 119 -4.29 17.17 3.32
N VAL A 120 -5.25 16.45 2.73
CA VAL A 120 -5.24 16.07 1.31
C VAL A 120 -5.24 17.32 0.41
N ASP A 121 -6.17 18.24 0.63
CA ASP A 121 -6.29 19.48 -0.13
C ASP A 121 -5.04 20.35 0.07
N LYS A 122 -4.61 20.51 1.33
CA LYS A 122 -3.29 21.00 1.80
C LYS A 122 -2.13 20.60 0.88
N LEU A 123 -1.94 19.28 0.79
CA LEU A 123 -0.82 18.67 0.07
C LEU A 123 -0.91 18.92 -1.44
N PHE A 124 -2.13 18.90 -1.99
CA PHE A 124 -2.33 19.14 -3.41
C PHE A 124 -2.14 20.62 -3.78
N ASP A 125 -2.81 21.53 -3.08
CA ASP A 125 -2.83 22.96 -3.41
C ASP A 125 -1.47 23.62 -3.17
N ASN A 126 -0.81 23.34 -2.04
CA ASN A 126 0.43 24.01 -1.67
C ASN A 126 1.68 23.33 -2.25
N HIS A 127 1.64 22.02 -2.45
CA HIS A 127 2.82 21.23 -2.82
C HIS A 127 2.65 20.37 -4.07
N SER A 128 1.47 20.36 -4.71
CA SER A 128 1.15 19.50 -5.86
C SER A 128 1.42 18.02 -5.60
N ILE A 129 1.14 17.57 -4.36
CA ILE A 129 1.27 16.16 -3.96
C ILE A 129 -0.13 15.56 -3.87
N LEU A 130 -0.37 14.53 -4.67
CA LEU A 130 -1.64 13.81 -4.65
C LEU A 130 -1.58 12.64 -3.66
N VAL A 131 -2.45 12.68 -2.66
CA VAL A 131 -2.72 11.57 -1.74
C VAL A 131 -4.22 11.35 -1.64
N THR A 132 -4.64 10.16 -1.19
CA THR A 132 -6.07 9.86 -1.02
C THR A 132 -6.37 9.29 0.35
N ARG A 133 -7.56 9.64 0.85
CA ARG A 133 -8.11 9.01 2.05
C ARG A 133 -8.43 7.54 1.78
N ALA A 134 -8.16 6.72 2.77
CA ALA A 134 -8.69 5.38 2.83
C ALA A 134 -10.21 5.44 3.03
N ARG A 135 -10.95 4.87 2.08
CA ARG A 135 -12.41 4.74 2.12
C ARG A 135 -12.77 3.29 2.40
N TYR A 136 -13.73 3.11 3.30
CA TYR A 136 -14.20 1.80 3.75
C TYR A 136 -15.72 1.80 3.77
N LEU A 137 -16.32 0.65 3.51
CA LEU A 137 -17.75 0.45 3.70
C LEU A 137 -17.97 0.03 5.15
N VAL A 138 -18.04 1.01 6.06
CA VAL A 138 -18.02 0.79 7.52
C VAL A 138 -19.02 -0.27 8.01
N LYS A 139 -20.18 -0.40 7.34
CA LYS A 139 -21.21 -1.40 7.68
C LYS A 139 -20.84 -2.84 7.30
N GLU A 140 -19.92 -3.00 6.36
CA GLU A 140 -19.46 -4.30 5.82
C GLU A 140 -18.10 -4.71 6.41
N GLU A 141 -17.39 -3.78 7.05
CA GLU A 141 -16.12 -4.09 7.71
C GLU A 141 -16.33 -5.01 8.91
N CYS A 142 -15.59 -6.11 8.96
CA CYS A 142 -15.62 -7.03 10.10
C CYS A 142 -14.98 -6.44 11.36
N PHE A 143 -14.11 -5.45 11.20
CA PHE A 143 -13.37 -4.80 12.28
C PHE A 143 -13.50 -3.28 12.18
N PRO A 144 -13.46 -2.55 13.31
CA PRO A 144 -13.42 -1.10 13.29
C PRO A 144 -12.20 -0.61 12.52
N VAL A 145 -12.44 0.26 11.53
CA VAL A 145 -11.38 0.86 10.72
C VAL A 145 -11.30 2.35 11.03
N GLU A 146 -10.10 2.82 11.35
CA GLU A 146 -9.87 4.25 11.60
C GLU A 146 -9.59 4.97 10.27
N SER A 147 -10.20 6.15 10.12
CA SER A 147 -9.96 7.04 8.98
C SER A 147 -8.49 7.38 8.86
N SER A 148 -7.96 7.30 7.64
CA SER A 148 -6.55 7.56 7.37
C SER A 148 -6.32 8.03 5.94
N ILE A 149 -5.14 8.59 5.68
CA ILE A 149 -4.59 8.76 4.34
C ILE A 149 -3.63 7.60 4.06
N LYS A 150 -3.74 6.98 2.88
CA LYS A 150 -2.81 5.92 2.46
C LYS A 150 -1.62 6.55 1.73
N VAL A 151 -0.41 6.20 2.17
CA VAL A 151 0.83 6.61 1.53
C VAL A 151 1.62 5.37 1.16
N MET A 152 2.02 5.28 -0.11
CA MET A 152 2.76 4.15 -0.65
C MET A 152 4.16 4.61 -1.05
N VAL A 153 5.17 3.92 -0.52
CA VAL A 153 6.58 4.14 -0.87
C VAL A 153 6.99 3.10 -1.92
N GLN A 154 7.67 3.54 -2.98
CA GLN A 154 8.12 2.70 -4.09
C GLN A 154 9.65 2.63 -4.16
N SER A 155 10.18 1.64 -4.89
CA SER A 155 11.63 1.46 -5.08
C SER A 155 12.27 2.61 -5.86
N GLU A 156 11.55 3.21 -6.81
CA GLU A 156 12.11 4.22 -7.71
C GLU A 156 11.92 5.66 -7.21
N LEU A 157 11.31 5.86 -6.04
CA LEU A 157 11.25 7.19 -5.42
C LEU A 157 12.66 7.64 -5.05
N THR A 158 12.99 8.87 -5.45
CA THR A 158 14.25 9.52 -5.11
C THR A 158 14.23 10.04 -3.67
N ASP A 159 15.41 10.22 -3.07
CA ASP A 159 15.52 10.84 -1.74
C ASP A 159 14.92 12.26 -1.75
N GLU A 160 15.09 13.03 -2.83
CA GLU A 160 14.51 14.37 -2.98
C GLU A 160 12.97 14.36 -2.98
N GLU A 161 12.33 13.41 -3.68
CA GLU A 161 10.87 13.28 -3.67
C GLU A 161 10.33 12.86 -2.30
N MET A 162 11.02 11.94 -1.63
CA MET A 162 10.67 11.51 -0.28
C MET A 162 10.82 12.66 0.72
N ASP A 163 11.91 13.41 0.66
CA ASP A 163 12.15 14.57 1.53
C ASP A 163 11.14 15.69 1.25
N ARG A 164 10.83 15.96 -0.03
CA ARG A 164 9.77 16.91 -0.41
C ARG A 164 8.44 16.53 0.21
N PHE A 165 8.06 15.25 0.13
CA PHE A 165 6.82 14.76 0.73
C PHE A 165 6.81 14.92 2.26
N VAL A 166 7.87 14.47 2.93
CA VAL A 166 8.02 14.56 4.38
C VAL A 166 7.96 16.01 4.86
N ASN A 167 8.65 16.93 4.16
CA ASN A 167 8.66 18.35 4.50
C ASN A 167 7.28 19.00 4.28
N ALA A 168 6.58 18.66 3.19
CA ALA A 168 5.22 19.15 2.93
C ALA A 168 4.23 18.69 4.02
N VAL A 169 4.32 17.43 4.44
CA VAL A 169 3.50 16.93 5.56
C VAL A 169 3.84 17.67 6.86
N SER A 170 5.13 17.91 7.14
CA SER A 170 5.54 18.66 8.33
C SER A 170 4.99 20.08 8.36
N ASP A 171 5.07 20.81 7.25
CA ASP A 171 4.58 22.19 7.14
C ASP A 171 3.07 22.27 7.39
N ILE A 172 2.31 21.36 6.79
CA ILE A 172 0.85 21.39 6.92
C ILE A 172 0.40 20.94 8.31
N VAL A 173 0.98 19.85 8.84
CA VAL A 173 0.55 19.26 10.12
C VAL A 173 0.86 20.16 11.31
N GLN A 174 1.92 20.99 11.26
CA GLN A 174 2.18 21.97 12.32
C GLN A 174 1.15 23.11 12.34
N ASN A 175 0.43 23.31 11.24
CA ASN A 175 -0.59 24.34 11.06
C ASN A 175 -2.04 23.80 11.15
N LEU A 176 -2.21 22.53 11.55
CA LEU A 176 -3.50 21.84 11.75
C LEU A 176 -3.64 21.37 13.19
#